data_AF-A0A7J3NLH9-F1
#
_entry.id   AF-A0A7J3NLH9-F1
#
_cell.length_a   1.000
_cell.length_b   1.000
_cell.length_c   1.000
_cell.angle_alpha   90.00
_cell.angle_beta   90.00
_cell.angle_gamma   90.00
#
_symmetry.space_group_name_H-M   'P 1'
#
loop_
_entity.id
_entity.type
_entity.pdbx_description
1 polymer ?
#
loop_
_entity_poly.entity_id
_entity_poly.type
_entity_poly.pdbx_seq_one_letter_code
_entity_poly.pdbx_strand_id
1 'polypeptide(L)'
;MRGERFDVLVDGSNVVMHNVDEAGKGKTETLKQVASRLEEAELEFFVIFDKGIMKKCDDPHYVRRLEKKRRGLIVPGGREADAYVLFLAEKVYDCYVLSRDRFADYRRIYPSIQRRLVIYNVNGEKLEFKPRLEEIKSRRATLRQPATLSVECSIEQVRRFLFLATRNENAKFCSDDILVERKKKKGHGEIHVEAEFKEVKERRGNSGVSLVKADEVKRLDYRSKSGMTNLTWTPYRLNPSLGRLSGYASPHVIVILIDAGCICIPLPIKEKERRNTLHHSGAHASIVHGNAKRSQGGV
;
A
#
# COMPACT_ATOMS: atom_id res chain seq x y z
N MET A 1 -18.53 -8.63 10.61
CA MET A 1 -17.11 -8.80 10.28
C MET A 1 -16.44 -7.44 10.31
N ARG A 2 -15.64 -7.16 11.35
CA ARG A 2 -14.77 -5.97 11.45
C ARG A 2 -13.46 -6.29 10.72
N GLY A 3 -12.75 -5.26 10.21
CA GLY A 3 -11.65 -5.34 9.23
C GLY A 3 -10.76 -6.57 9.32
N GLU A 4 -10.48 -7.19 8.15
CA GLU A 4 -9.57 -8.33 8.04
C GLU A 4 -8.26 -8.01 8.76
N ARG A 5 -7.83 -8.96 9.58
CA ARG A 5 -6.56 -8.89 10.28
C ARG A 5 -5.72 -10.05 9.78
N PHE A 6 -4.57 -9.71 9.21
CA PHE A 6 -3.59 -10.71 8.83
C PHE A 6 -2.62 -10.90 9.99
N ASP A 7 -2.28 -12.15 10.24
CA ASP A 7 -1.20 -12.51 11.15
C ASP A 7 0.14 -12.45 10.40
N VAL A 8 0.12 -12.79 9.11
CA VAL A 8 1.32 -12.87 8.26
C VAL A 8 1.06 -12.26 6.88
N LEU A 9 1.89 -11.32 6.45
CA LEU A 9 2.05 -10.98 5.04
C LEU A 9 3.17 -11.82 4.45
N VAL A 10 2.87 -12.53 3.37
CA VAL A 10 3.83 -13.38 2.67
C VAL A 10 4.39 -12.63 1.48
N ASP A 11 5.71 -12.49 1.44
CA ASP A 11 6.43 -12.06 0.24
C ASP A 11 6.45 -13.22 -0.77
N GLY A 12 5.38 -13.29 -1.57
CA GLY A 12 5.13 -14.39 -2.49
C GLY A 12 6.16 -14.47 -3.60
N SER A 13 6.73 -13.34 -4.05
CA SER A 13 7.84 -13.36 -5.00
C SER A 13 9.05 -14.05 -4.40
N ASN A 14 9.47 -13.65 -3.20
CA ASN A 14 10.62 -14.26 -2.52
C ASN A 14 10.41 -15.76 -2.28
N VAL A 15 9.20 -16.14 -1.84
CA VAL A 15 8.87 -17.54 -1.58
C VAL A 15 8.90 -18.39 -2.84
N VAL A 16 8.30 -17.91 -3.94
CA VAL A 16 8.26 -18.64 -5.20
C VAL A 16 9.64 -18.70 -5.86
N MET A 17 10.41 -17.62 -5.79
CA MET A 17 11.74 -17.53 -6.41
C MET A 17 12.85 -18.21 -5.57
N HIS A 18 12.52 -18.75 -4.40
CA HIS A 18 13.45 -19.48 -3.54
C HIS A 18 14.10 -20.68 -4.25
N ASN A 19 13.31 -21.42 -5.01
CA ASN A 19 13.77 -22.55 -5.80
C ASN A 19 13.39 -22.29 -7.25
N VAL A 20 14.37 -22.32 -8.15
CA VAL A 20 14.17 -22.10 -9.58
C VAL A 20 14.56 -23.36 -10.35
N ASP A 21 13.85 -23.65 -11.43
CA ASP A 21 14.32 -24.67 -12.39
C ASP A 21 15.44 -24.16 -13.31
N GLU A 22 15.91 -25.05 -14.18
CA GLU A 22 16.93 -24.77 -15.20
C GLU A 22 16.55 -23.60 -16.12
N ALA A 23 15.26 -23.34 -16.32
CA ALA A 23 14.75 -22.21 -17.11
C ALA A 23 14.64 -20.90 -16.29
N GLY A 24 15.07 -20.91 -15.02
CA GLY A 24 14.99 -19.78 -14.11
C GLY A 24 13.57 -19.50 -13.60
N LYS A 25 12.63 -20.45 -13.71
CA LYS A 25 11.26 -20.30 -13.21
C LYS A 25 11.19 -20.71 -11.75
N GLY A 26 10.70 -19.80 -10.91
CA GLY A 26 10.40 -20.05 -9.51
C GLY A 26 9.31 -21.12 -9.33
N LYS A 27 9.48 -21.98 -8.34
CA LYS A 27 8.57 -23.07 -8.01
C LYS A 27 7.49 -22.62 -7.04
N THR A 28 6.23 -22.67 -7.48
CA THR A 28 5.07 -22.35 -6.63
C THR A 28 4.82 -23.37 -5.52
N GLU A 29 5.45 -24.55 -5.59
CA GLU A 29 5.31 -25.60 -4.59
C GLU A 29 5.70 -25.13 -3.18
N THR A 30 6.80 -24.39 -3.04
CA THR A 30 7.20 -23.83 -1.74
C THR A 30 6.13 -22.88 -1.18
N LEU A 31 5.48 -22.07 -2.03
CA LEU A 31 4.40 -21.20 -1.60
C LEU A 31 3.14 -21.99 -1.20
N LYS A 32 2.82 -23.08 -1.91
CA LYS A 32 1.71 -23.98 -1.55
C LYS A 32 1.93 -24.60 -0.18
N GLN A 33 3.16 -25.06 0.10
CA GLN A 33 3.52 -25.60 1.41
C GLN A 33 3.48 -24.52 2.51
N VAL A 34 4.00 -23.31 2.25
CA VAL A 34 3.89 -22.18 3.20
C VAL A 34 2.43 -21.88 3.52
N ALA A 35 1.57 -21.79 2.50
CA ALA A 35 0.14 -21.57 2.69
C ALA A 35 -0.51 -22.67 3.54
N SER A 36 -0.26 -23.95 3.23
CA SER A 36 -0.78 -25.08 4.01
C SER A 36 -0.37 -24.99 5.48
N ARG A 37 0.91 -24.72 5.76
CA ARG A 37 1.43 -24.63 7.13
C ARG A 37 0.85 -23.45 7.91
N LEU A 38 0.60 -22.31 7.27
CA LEU A 38 -0.08 -21.17 7.88
C LEU A 38 -1.55 -21.48 8.17
N GLU A 39 -2.24 -22.17 7.27
CA GLU A 39 -3.64 -22.61 7.45
C GLU A 39 -3.76 -23.63 8.59
N GLU A 40 -2.89 -24.63 8.64
CA GLU A 40 -2.80 -25.63 9.72
C GLU A 40 -2.52 -24.99 11.09
N ALA A 41 -1.76 -23.90 11.11
CA ALA A 41 -1.51 -23.11 12.32
C ALA A 41 -2.68 -22.17 12.69
N GLU A 42 -3.73 -22.10 11.87
CA GLU A 42 -4.87 -21.17 11.97
C GLU A 42 -4.45 -19.69 11.93
N LEU A 43 -3.41 -19.38 11.15
CA LEU A 43 -2.93 -18.03 10.93
C LEU A 43 -3.55 -17.44 9.67
N GLU A 44 -4.14 -16.25 9.80
CA GLU A 44 -4.63 -15.50 8.65
C GLU A 44 -3.46 -14.88 7.89
N PHE A 45 -3.43 -15.04 6.57
CA PHE A 45 -2.33 -14.52 5.76
C PHE A 45 -2.79 -13.95 4.44
N PHE A 46 -1.94 -13.09 3.88
CA PHE A 46 -2.13 -12.50 2.57
C PHE A 46 -0.81 -12.47 1.80
N VAL A 47 -0.84 -12.84 0.52
CA VAL A 47 0.37 -12.98 -0.30
C VAL A 47 0.53 -11.78 -1.23
N ILE A 48 1.71 -11.16 -1.21
CA ILE A 48 2.05 -10.03 -2.08
C ILE A 48 3.09 -10.48 -3.08
N PHE A 49 2.89 -10.16 -4.35
CA PHE A 49 3.79 -10.51 -5.43
C PHE A 49 4.26 -9.27 -6.19
N ASP A 50 5.46 -9.34 -6.73
CA ASP A 50 5.92 -8.42 -7.77
C ASP A 50 5.12 -8.60 -9.05
N LYS A 51 5.02 -7.50 -9.81
CA LYS A 51 4.45 -7.49 -11.16
C LYS A 51 4.98 -8.60 -12.07
N GLY A 52 6.27 -8.94 -11.94
CA GLY A 52 6.95 -9.88 -12.82
C GLY A 52 6.60 -11.36 -12.58
N ILE A 53 5.96 -11.70 -11.46
CA ILE A 53 5.85 -13.09 -11.01
C ILE A 53 5.16 -14.00 -12.02
N MET A 54 4.16 -13.47 -12.74
CA MET A 54 3.35 -14.21 -13.70
C MET A 54 4.15 -14.78 -14.87
N LYS A 55 5.31 -14.17 -15.17
CA LYS A 55 6.24 -14.64 -16.19
C LYS A 55 7.42 -15.40 -15.60
N LYS A 56 7.59 -15.41 -14.28
CA LYS A 56 8.74 -15.96 -13.57
C LYS A 56 8.42 -17.22 -12.76
N CYS A 57 7.17 -17.63 -12.64
CA CYS A 57 6.81 -18.86 -11.94
C CYS A 57 6.42 -20.01 -12.89
N ASP A 58 6.45 -21.22 -12.35
CA ASP A 58 6.01 -22.45 -13.01
C ASP A 58 4.48 -22.58 -13.12
N ASP A 59 3.73 -22.07 -12.13
CA ASP A 59 2.26 -22.14 -12.08
C ASP A 59 1.63 -20.73 -11.91
N PRO A 60 1.49 -19.96 -13.00
CA PRO A 60 0.81 -18.67 -12.96
C PRO A 60 -0.70 -18.79 -12.65
N HIS A 61 -1.30 -19.98 -12.82
CA HIS A 61 -2.71 -20.19 -12.49
C HIS A 61 -2.95 -20.21 -10.97
N TYR A 62 -2.00 -20.74 -10.20
CA TYR A 62 -2.04 -20.67 -8.74
C TYR A 62 -1.99 -19.22 -8.23
N VAL A 63 -1.07 -18.40 -8.75
CA VAL A 63 -0.98 -16.97 -8.40
C VAL A 63 -2.29 -16.23 -8.70
N ARG A 64 -2.85 -16.41 -9.91
CA ARG A 64 -4.16 -15.83 -10.29
C ARG A 64 -5.30 -16.30 -9.39
N ARG A 65 -5.26 -17.53 -8.90
CA ARG A 65 -6.26 -18.07 -7.99
C ARG A 65 -6.23 -17.37 -6.63
N LEU A 66 -5.04 -17.08 -6.11
CA LEU A 66 -4.88 -16.31 -4.86
C LEU A 66 -5.46 -14.90 -5.02
N GLU A 67 -5.15 -14.22 -6.12
CA GLU A 67 -5.71 -12.90 -6.43
C GLU A 67 -7.24 -12.94 -6.55
N LYS A 68 -7.80 -13.88 -7.32
CA LYS A 68 -9.25 -14.06 -7.49
C LYS A 68 -9.96 -14.36 -6.17
N LYS A 69 -9.33 -15.14 -5.29
CA LYS A 69 -9.81 -15.47 -3.94
C LYS A 69 -9.59 -14.34 -2.94
N ARG A 70 -8.97 -13.22 -3.33
CA ARG A 70 -8.58 -12.11 -2.44
C ARG A 70 -7.67 -12.55 -1.29
N ARG A 71 -6.83 -13.56 -1.54
CA ARG A 71 -5.76 -14.00 -0.63
C ARG A 71 -4.37 -13.61 -1.12
N GLY A 72 -4.29 -12.92 -2.26
CA GLY A 72 -3.07 -12.29 -2.70
C GLY A 72 -3.29 -11.14 -3.65
N LEU A 73 -2.19 -10.46 -3.98
CA LEU A 73 -2.14 -9.28 -4.81
C LEU A 73 -0.84 -9.25 -5.61
N ILE A 74 -0.92 -8.88 -6.88
CA ILE A 74 0.24 -8.50 -7.68
C ILE A 74 0.37 -6.98 -7.63
N VAL A 75 1.52 -6.48 -7.15
CA VAL A 75 1.79 -5.05 -7.05
C VAL A 75 1.82 -4.42 -8.45
N PRO A 76 1.19 -3.24 -8.66
CA PRO A 76 1.24 -2.52 -9.92
C PRO A 76 2.67 -2.22 -10.39
N GLY A 77 2.85 -2.01 -11.70
CA GLY A 77 4.16 -1.73 -12.28
C GLY A 77 4.75 -0.38 -11.87
N GLY A 78 6.08 -0.31 -11.81
CA GLY A 78 6.80 0.90 -11.39
C GLY A 78 6.86 1.10 -9.88
N ARG A 79 6.50 0.07 -9.09
CA ARG A 79 6.55 0.08 -7.63
C ARG A 79 7.32 -1.14 -7.13
N GLU A 80 7.99 -1.00 -6.00
CA GLU A 80 8.79 -2.06 -5.35
C GLU A 80 7.88 -2.86 -4.40
N ALA A 81 7.75 -4.19 -4.59
CA ALA A 81 6.89 -4.99 -3.74
C ALA A 81 7.35 -5.03 -2.28
N ASP A 82 8.65 -4.94 -2.04
CA ASP A 82 9.23 -4.85 -0.68
C ASP A 82 8.60 -3.68 0.09
N ALA A 83 8.58 -2.48 -0.51
CA ALA A 83 7.98 -1.30 0.10
C ALA A 83 6.50 -1.53 0.46
N TYR A 84 5.77 -2.26 -0.38
CA TYR A 84 4.37 -2.62 -0.14
C TYR A 84 4.21 -3.57 1.03
N VAL A 85 4.96 -4.67 1.04
CA VAL A 85 4.93 -5.68 2.11
C VAL A 85 5.20 -5.00 3.44
N LEU A 86 6.26 -4.19 3.51
CA LEU A 86 6.71 -3.54 4.73
C LEU A 86 5.75 -2.45 5.20
N PHE A 87 5.26 -1.61 4.27
CA PHE A 87 4.26 -0.59 4.59
C PHE A 87 2.99 -1.22 5.15
N LEU A 88 2.46 -2.25 4.48
CA LEU A 88 1.25 -2.91 4.92
C LEU A 88 1.43 -3.60 6.28
N ALA A 89 2.54 -4.30 6.48
CA ALA A 89 2.82 -4.98 7.74
C ALA A 89 3.03 -4.02 8.91
N GLU A 90 3.70 -2.88 8.71
CA GLU A 90 4.00 -1.93 9.79
C GLU A 90 2.93 -0.87 10.00
N LYS A 91 2.37 -0.30 8.94
CA LYS A 91 1.52 0.88 9.04
C LYS A 91 0.02 0.58 8.97
N VAL A 92 -0.37 -0.62 8.51
CA VAL A 92 -1.79 -0.95 8.27
C VAL A 92 -2.25 -2.13 9.12
N TYR A 93 -1.57 -3.28 9.01
CA TYR A 93 -2.05 -4.54 9.57
C TYR A 93 -1.42 -4.92 10.91
N ASP A 94 -0.29 -4.30 11.27
CA ASP A 94 0.52 -4.64 12.44
C ASP A 94 0.74 -6.16 12.58
N CYS A 95 1.39 -6.73 11.56
CA CYS A 95 1.53 -8.17 11.42
C CYS A 95 2.97 -8.60 11.09
N TYR A 96 3.18 -9.91 11.02
CA TYR A 96 4.46 -10.51 10.64
C TYR A 96 4.67 -10.44 9.13
N VAL A 97 5.92 -10.44 8.70
CA VAL A 97 6.33 -10.59 7.31
C VAL A 97 7.05 -11.92 7.14
N LEU A 98 6.61 -12.75 6.21
CA LEU A 98 7.30 -13.98 5.84
C LEU A 98 8.10 -13.75 4.57
N SER A 99 9.43 -13.72 4.70
CA SER A 99 10.39 -13.57 3.61
C SER A 99 11.77 -14.07 4.08
N ARG A 100 12.63 -14.50 3.14
CA ARG A 100 14.07 -14.69 3.42
C ARG A 100 14.86 -13.41 3.24
N ASP A 101 14.28 -12.40 2.59
CA ASP A 101 14.91 -11.09 2.51
C ASP A 101 14.85 -10.39 3.88
N ARG A 102 15.97 -9.77 4.27
CA ARG A 102 16.07 -8.98 5.49
C ARG A 102 15.70 -7.52 5.28
N PHE A 103 15.43 -7.11 4.05
CA PHE A 103 15.03 -5.75 3.66
C PHE A 103 16.01 -4.70 4.20
N ALA A 104 17.31 -4.92 3.98
CA ALA A 104 18.38 -4.14 4.58
C ALA A 104 18.23 -2.63 4.29
N ASP A 105 17.93 -2.28 3.04
CA ASP A 105 17.75 -0.90 2.58
C ASP A 105 16.58 -0.18 3.28
N TYR A 106 15.58 -0.94 3.69
CA TYR A 106 14.35 -0.44 4.29
C TYR A 106 14.41 -0.34 5.82
N ARG A 107 15.49 -0.82 6.45
CA ARG A 107 15.61 -0.92 7.93
C ARG A 107 15.41 0.41 8.65
N ARG A 108 15.80 1.53 8.04
CA ARG A 108 15.60 2.88 8.62
C ARG A 108 14.16 3.36 8.55
N ILE A 109 13.40 2.89 7.54
CA ILE A 109 12.02 3.30 7.29
C ILE A 109 11.07 2.44 8.13
N TYR A 110 11.33 1.14 8.19
CA TYR A 110 10.49 0.13 8.85
C TYR A 110 11.28 -0.63 9.93
N PRO A 111 11.70 0.03 11.03
CA PRO A 111 12.59 -0.56 12.01
C PRO A 111 11.95 -1.73 12.78
N SER A 112 10.62 -1.77 12.86
CA SER A 112 9.91 -2.82 13.61
C SER A 112 9.93 -4.17 12.92
N ILE A 113 10.12 -4.20 11.59
CA ILE A 113 10.03 -5.42 10.78
C ILE A 113 11.08 -6.44 11.16
N GLN A 114 12.28 -6.02 11.59
CA GLN A 114 13.34 -6.95 12.00
C GLN A 114 12.90 -7.88 13.15
N ARG A 115 11.97 -7.44 14.00
CA ARG A 115 11.41 -8.24 15.11
C ARG A 115 10.15 -9.02 14.72
N ARG A 116 9.62 -8.78 13.52
CA ARG A 116 8.39 -9.35 12.96
C ARG A 116 8.65 -10.11 11.65
N LEU A 117 9.91 -10.35 11.30
CA LEU A 117 10.30 -11.14 10.15
C LEU A 117 10.25 -12.63 10.52
N VAL A 118 9.58 -13.40 9.69
CA VAL A 118 9.48 -14.86 9.74
C VAL A 118 10.31 -15.41 8.60
N ILE A 119 11.48 -15.92 8.94
CA ILE A 119 12.36 -16.60 7.98
C ILE A 119 11.92 -18.07 7.94
N TYR A 120 11.97 -18.67 6.76
CA TYR A 120 11.76 -20.10 6.59
C TYR A 120 12.99 -20.77 5.99
N ASN A 121 13.15 -22.06 6.29
CA ASN A 121 14.12 -22.94 5.68
C ASN A 121 13.41 -24.17 5.11
N VAL A 122 13.91 -24.66 3.98
CA VAL A 122 13.42 -25.86 3.31
C VAL A 122 14.46 -26.96 3.55
N ASN A 123 14.09 -27.99 4.32
CA ASN A 123 14.92 -29.16 4.58
C ASN A 123 14.22 -30.39 3.98
N GLY A 124 14.53 -30.71 2.73
CA GLY A 124 13.76 -31.70 1.95
C GLY A 124 12.32 -31.25 1.77
N GLU A 125 11.36 -32.04 2.22
CA GLU A 125 9.92 -31.72 2.19
C GLU A 125 9.44 -30.89 3.39
N LYS A 126 10.32 -30.63 4.37
CA LYS A 126 9.92 -29.97 5.63
C LYS A 126 10.24 -28.47 5.60
N LEU A 127 9.23 -27.66 5.88
CA LEU A 127 9.39 -26.23 6.16
C LEU A 127 9.58 -25.97 7.65
N GLU A 128 10.63 -25.22 7.98
CA GLU A 128 10.88 -24.74 9.34
C GLU A 128 10.83 -23.21 9.38
N PHE A 129 10.07 -22.64 10.31
CA PHE A 129 9.87 -21.20 10.47
C PHE A 129 10.59 -20.67 11.71
N LYS A 130 11.15 -19.47 11.60
CA LYS A 130 11.77 -18.71 12.70
C LYS A 130 11.27 -17.25 12.68
N PRO A 131 10.51 -16.80 13.68
CA PRO A 131 9.99 -17.56 14.84
C PRO A 131 9.02 -18.68 14.43
N ARG A 132 8.72 -19.61 15.35
CA ARG A 132 7.76 -20.69 15.10
C ARG A 132 6.34 -20.15 14.92
N LEU A 133 5.49 -20.85 14.18
CA LEU A 133 4.13 -20.39 13.88
C LEU A 133 3.26 -20.30 15.15
N GLU A 134 3.49 -21.17 16.11
CA GLU A 134 2.84 -21.19 17.42
C GLU A 134 3.19 -19.94 18.25
N GLU A 135 4.42 -19.43 18.11
CA GLU A 135 4.85 -18.19 18.74
C GLU A 135 4.13 -16.97 18.11
N ILE A 136 3.91 -17.00 16.80
CA ILE A 136 3.14 -15.96 16.09
C ILE A 136 1.69 -15.99 16.59
N LYS A 137 1.08 -17.18 16.67
CA LYS A 137 -0.29 -17.38 17.13
C LYS A 137 -0.50 -16.89 18.56
N SER A 138 0.44 -17.19 19.47
CA SER A 138 0.33 -16.74 20.87
C SER A 138 0.38 -15.21 20.98
N ARG A 139 1.24 -14.54 20.20
CA ARG A 139 1.29 -13.06 20.14
C ARG A 139 0.08 -12.43 19.48
N ARG A 140 -0.56 -13.11 18.52
CA ARG A 140 -1.84 -12.64 17.96
C ARG A 140 -2.91 -12.50 19.04
N ALA A 141 -3.02 -13.49 19.94
CA ALA A 141 -4.06 -13.52 20.96
C ALA A 141 -4.03 -12.31 21.90
N THR A 142 -2.87 -11.67 22.08
CA THR A 142 -2.71 -10.50 22.95
C THR A 142 -3.00 -9.17 22.25
N LEU A 143 -2.79 -9.08 20.95
CA LEU A 143 -3.13 -7.90 20.16
C LEU A 143 -4.62 -7.95 19.81
N ARG A 144 -5.40 -6.89 20.12
CA ARG A 144 -6.87 -6.88 19.94
C ARG A 144 -7.41 -5.86 18.94
N GLN A 145 -6.54 -5.08 18.30
CA GLN A 145 -7.01 -3.97 17.46
C GLN A 145 -7.22 -4.40 16.00
N PRO A 146 -8.32 -3.97 15.35
CA PRO A 146 -8.50 -4.16 13.92
C PRO A 146 -7.43 -3.35 13.17
N ALA A 147 -7.06 -3.82 11.99
CA ALA A 147 -6.18 -3.07 11.09
C ALA A 147 -6.82 -1.71 10.80
N THR A 148 -6.13 -0.63 11.16
CA THR A 148 -6.61 0.73 10.94
C THR A 148 -5.69 1.48 10.01
N LEU A 149 -6.29 2.25 9.12
CA LEU A 149 -5.63 3.22 8.27
C LEU A 149 -5.92 4.60 8.86
N SER A 150 -4.90 5.45 8.94
CA SER A 150 -5.06 6.89 9.19
C SER A 150 -4.00 7.63 8.39
N VAL A 151 -4.43 8.31 7.33
CA VAL A 151 -3.53 9.04 6.43
C VAL A 151 -4.09 10.42 6.12
N GLU A 152 -3.19 11.36 5.90
CA GLU A 152 -3.53 12.69 5.44
C GLU A 152 -3.57 12.69 3.92
N CYS A 153 -4.65 13.21 3.35
CA CYS A 153 -4.80 13.35 1.92
C CYS A 153 -5.77 14.48 1.57
N SER A 154 -5.61 15.00 0.37
CA SER A 154 -6.47 16.01 -0.21
C SER A 154 -7.80 15.44 -0.67
N ILE A 155 -8.81 16.30 -0.78
CA ILE A 155 -10.10 15.98 -1.39
C ILE A 155 -9.94 15.46 -2.82
N GLU A 156 -8.98 16.00 -3.57
CA GLU A 156 -8.61 15.56 -4.92
C GLU A 156 -8.18 14.09 -4.96
N GLN A 157 -7.31 13.69 -4.04
CA GLN A 157 -6.85 12.31 -3.92
C GLN A 157 -8.01 11.38 -3.53
N VAL A 158 -8.87 11.80 -2.60
CA VAL A 158 -10.06 11.02 -2.23
C VAL A 158 -11.03 10.89 -3.41
N ARG A 159 -11.24 11.96 -4.18
CA ARG A 159 -12.05 11.93 -5.39
C ARG A 159 -11.51 10.88 -6.37
N ARG A 160 -10.21 10.96 -6.68
CA ARG A 160 -9.54 9.97 -7.56
C ARG A 160 -9.72 8.54 -7.04
N PHE A 161 -9.59 8.35 -5.72
CA PHE A 161 -9.86 7.06 -5.08
C PHE A 161 -11.30 6.57 -5.34
N LEU A 162 -12.31 7.43 -5.14
CA LEU A 162 -13.72 7.04 -5.35
C LEU A 162 -14.01 6.69 -6.81
N PHE A 163 -13.41 7.40 -7.77
CA PHE A 163 -13.51 7.08 -9.19
C PHE A 163 -12.90 5.71 -9.51
N LEU A 164 -11.66 5.45 -9.07
CA LEU A 164 -10.99 4.16 -9.27
C LEU A 164 -11.76 3.01 -8.59
N ALA A 165 -12.22 3.22 -7.35
CA ALA A 165 -12.96 2.22 -6.58
C ALA A 165 -14.35 1.88 -7.16
N THR A 166 -14.91 2.77 -7.99
CA THR A 166 -16.18 2.54 -8.70
C THR A 166 -16.02 2.16 -10.16
N ARG A 167 -14.77 2.09 -10.67
CA ARG A 167 -14.46 1.90 -12.10
C ARG A 167 -15.18 2.91 -13.00
N ASN A 168 -15.35 4.14 -12.51
CA ASN A 168 -15.89 5.24 -13.29
C ASN A 168 -14.73 6.01 -13.92
N GLU A 169 -14.12 5.44 -14.95
CA GLU A 169 -12.91 6.01 -15.60
C GLU A 169 -13.24 7.07 -16.66
N ASN A 170 -14.51 7.49 -16.79
CA ASN A 170 -14.90 8.48 -17.79
C ASN A 170 -14.35 9.87 -17.43
N ALA A 171 -13.26 10.25 -18.11
CA ALA A 171 -12.55 11.52 -17.96
C ALA A 171 -13.43 12.77 -18.05
N LYS A 172 -14.61 12.70 -18.71
CA LYS A 172 -15.58 13.81 -18.82
C LYS A 172 -16.08 14.36 -17.49
N PHE A 173 -15.95 13.62 -16.39
CA PHE A 173 -16.48 14.02 -15.07
C PHE A 173 -15.41 14.12 -13.99
N CYS A 174 -14.14 14.14 -14.38
CA CYS A 174 -13.03 14.42 -13.49
C CYS A 174 -12.75 15.92 -13.42
N SER A 175 -13.81 16.75 -13.35
CA SER A 175 -13.66 18.17 -12.98
C SER A 175 -13.44 18.29 -11.48
N ASP A 176 -12.85 19.40 -11.05
CA ASP A 176 -12.39 19.62 -9.67
C ASP A 176 -13.52 19.65 -8.61
N ASP A 177 -14.77 19.60 -9.03
CA ASP A 177 -15.96 19.79 -8.21
C ASP A 177 -16.93 18.59 -8.22
N ILE A 178 -16.65 17.53 -8.99
CA ILE A 178 -17.53 16.35 -9.08
C ILE A 178 -17.04 15.20 -8.19
N LEU A 179 -17.92 14.70 -7.33
CA LEU A 179 -17.74 13.51 -6.50
C LEU A 179 -18.69 12.39 -6.91
N VAL A 180 -18.36 11.19 -6.45
CA VAL A 180 -19.15 9.97 -6.67
C VAL A 180 -19.94 9.66 -5.41
N GLU A 181 -21.27 9.53 -5.53
CA GLU A 181 -22.14 8.97 -4.48
C GLU A 181 -22.73 7.64 -4.93
N ARG A 182 -23.01 6.75 -3.97
CA ARG A 182 -23.73 5.50 -4.23
C ARG A 182 -24.50 5.09 -2.99
N LYS A 183 -25.82 5.05 -3.08
CA LYS A 183 -26.67 4.51 -2.00
C LYS A 183 -26.42 3.02 -1.82
N LYS A 184 -26.55 2.56 -0.58
CA LYS A 184 -26.46 1.13 -0.25
C LYS A 184 -27.55 0.35 -0.99
N LYS A 185 -27.15 -0.59 -1.84
CA LYS A 185 -28.03 -1.50 -2.59
C LYS A 185 -27.48 -2.93 -2.51
N LYS A 186 -28.36 -3.93 -2.56
CA LYS A 186 -27.97 -5.35 -2.54
C LYS A 186 -26.90 -5.60 -3.61
N GLY A 187 -25.74 -6.12 -3.20
CA GLY A 187 -24.64 -6.42 -4.11
C GLY A 187 -23.69 -5.26 -4.44
N HIS A 188 -23.86 -4.08 -3.82
CA HIS A 188 -22.97 -2.92 -4.00
C HIS A 188 -22.51 -2.35 -2.65
N GLY A 189 -21.35 -1.70 -2.67
CA GLY A 189 -20.91 -0.88 -1.53
C GLY A 189 -21.66 0.44 -1.48
N GLU A 190 -21.31 1.29 -0.52
CA GLU A 190 -21.93 2.58 -0.28
C GLU A 190 -20.88 3.68 -0.33
N ILE A 191 -21.24 4.83 -0.90
CA ILE A 191 -20.44 6.04 -0.90
C ILE A 191 -21.37 7.19 -0.56
N HIS A 192 -21.03 7.94 0.49
CA HIS A 192 -21.83 9.04 0.98
C HIS A 192 -20.99 10.31 1.04
N VAL A 193 -21.53 11.41 0.52
CA VAL A 193 -20.94 12.74 0.57
C VAL A 193 -21.81 13.64 1.43
N GLU A 194 -21.25 14.12 2.53
CA GLU A 194 -21.84 15.17 3.36
C GLU A 194 -21.16 16.50 3.01
N ALA A 195 -21.95 17.48 2.60
CA ALA A 195 -21.49 18.79 2.15
C ALA A 195 -22.56 19.84 2.44
N GLU A 196 -22.18 21.11 2.50
CA GLU A 196 -23.15 22.20 2.68
C GLU A 196 -24.04 22.38 1.46
N PHE A 197 -23.41 22.38 0.28
CA PHE A 197 -24.11 22.46 -0.98
C PHE A 197 -23.86 21.19 -1.78
N LYS A 198 -24.94 20.57 -2.26
CA LYS A 198 -24.86 19.35 -3.07
C LYS A 198 -25.90 19.34 -4.16
N GLU A 199 -25.46 19.17 -5.40
CA GLU A 199 -26.30 19.09 -6.59
C GLU A 199 -26.01 17.79 -7.34
N VAL A 200 -27.06 17.02 -7.67
CA VAL A 200 -26.90 15.79 -8.46
C VAL A 200 -26.84 16.14 -9.95
N LYS A 201 -25.69 15.94 -10.58
CA LYS A 201 -25.50 16.23 -12.02
C LYS A 201 -25.93 15.08 -12.93
N GLU A 202 -25.70 13.85 -12.50
CA GLU A 202 -26.04 12.66 -13.28
C GLU A 202 -26.42 11.49 -12.36
N ARG A 203 -27.39 10.67 -12.78
CA ARG A 203 -27.70 9.38 -12.14
C ARG A 203 -27.52 8.25 -13.14
N ARG A 204 -26.62 7.30 -12.83
CA ARG A 204 -26.39 6.12 -13.67
C ARG A 204 -27.29 4.98 -13.23
N GLY A 205 -28.31 4.68 -14.05
CA GLY A 205 -29.43 3.80 -13.72
C GLY A 205 -29.03 2.40 -13.21
N ASN A 206 -28.09 1.72 -13.88
CA ASN A 206 -27.78 0.31 -13.55
C ASN A 206 -26.81 0.13 -12.37
N SER A 207 -25.95 1.12 -12.08
CA SER A 207 -24.94 1.02 -11.02
C SER A 207 -25.37 1.65 -9.68
N GLY A 208 -26.46 2.42 -9.69
CA GLY A 208 -26.91 3.20 -8.53
C GLY A 208 -25.92 4.30 -8.13
N VAL A 209 -24.99 4.64 -9.03
CA VAL A 209 -23.99 5.68 -8.84
C VAL A 209 -24.58 7.02 -9.30
N SER A 210 -24.40 8.04 -8.47
CA SER A 210 -24.70 9.43 -8.80
C SER A 210 -23.40 10.21 -8.87
N LEU A 211 -23.31 11.10 -9.85
CA LEU A 211 -22.29 12.14 -9.88
C LEU A 211 -22.87 13.38 -9.22
N VAL A 212 -22.20 13.86 -8.18
CA VAL A 212 -22.65 14.99 -7.38
C VAL A 212 -21.62 16.10 -7.45
N LYS A 213 -22.05 17.31 -7.75
CA LYS A 213 -21.25 18.50 -7.48
C LYS A 213 -21.45 18.84 -6.02
N ALA A 214 -20.37 19.01 -5.26
CA ALA A 214 -20.45 19.29 -3.84
C ALA A 214 -19.43 20.37 -3.43
N ASP A 215 -19.93 21.39 -2.75
CA ASP A 215 -19.12 22.48 -2.21
C ASP A 215 -19.14 22.42 -0.68
N GLU A 216 -18.02 22.78 -0.06
CA GLU A 216 -17.82 22.70 1.40
C GLU A 216 -18.11 21.30 1.96
N VAL A 217 -17.39 20.30 1.41
CA VAL A 217 -17.49 18.90 1.84
C VAL A 217 -17.08 18.77 3.31
N LYS A 218 -18.00 18.29 4.15
CA LYS A 218 -17.83 18.09 5.60
C LYS A 218 -17.35 16.68 5.92
N ARG A 219 -17.73 15.69 5.11
CA ARG A 219 -17.39 14.29 5.31
C ARG A 219 -17.59 13.45 4.04
N LEU A 220 -16.73 12.45 3.87
CA LEU A 220 -16.91 11.39 2.86
C LEU A 220 -16.83 10.03 3.52
N ASP A 221 -17.81 9.17 3.28
CA ASP A 221 -17.77 7.78 3.74
C ASP A 221 -17.72 6.81 2.55
N TYR A 222 -16.85 5.82 2.63
CA TYR A 222 -16.75 4.72 1.69
C TYR A 222 -16.89 3.38 2.43
N ARG A 223 -17.88 2.58 2.02
CA ARG A 223 -18.06 1.19 2.50
C ARG A 223 -18.02 0.24 1.32
N SER A 224 -17.13 -0.75 1.36
CA SER A 224 -17.04 -1.74 0.28
C SER A 224 -18.22 -2.73 0.33
N LYS A 225 -18.52 -3.35 -0.81
CA LYS A 225 -19.56 -4.39 -0.93
C LYS A 225 -19.37 -5.53 0.08
N SER A 226 -18.13 -5.94 0.31
CA SER A 226 -17.80 -7.05 1.20
C SER A 226 -17.86 -6.67 2.69
N GLY A 227 -17.99 -5.38 3.01
CA GLY A 227 -17.90 -4.89 4.39
C GLY A 227 -16.47 -4.90 4.98
N MET A 228 -15.48 -5.34 4.20
CA MET A 228 -14.06 -5.43 4.61
C MET A 228 -13.35 -4.08 4.54
N THR A 229 -14.07 -3.03 4.17
CA THR A 229 -13.54 -1.67 4.13
C THR A 229 -14.62 -0.71 4.58
N ASN A 230 -14.25 0.17 5.50
CA ASN A 230 -15.03 1.30 5.94
C ASN A 230 -14.05 2.45 6.20
N LEU A 231 -14.13 3.48 5.37
CA LEU A 231 -13.24 4.63 5.41
C LEU A 231 -14.08 5.89 5.51
N THR A 232 -13.60 6.82 6.32
CA THR A 232 -14.17 8.16 6.47
C THR A 232 -13.06 9.17 6.22
N TRP A 233 -13.29 10.10 5.30
CA TRP A 233 -12.46 11.29 5.16
C TRP A 233 -13.15 12.48 5.80
N THR A 234 -12.38 13.25 6.57
CA THR A 234 -12.84 14.46 7.23
C THR A 234 -11.85 15.60 6.96
N PRO A 235 -12.31 16.75 6.44
CA PRO A 235 -11.46 17.90 6.15
C PRO A 235 -10.86 18.50 7.43
N TYR A 236 -9.74 19.19 7.29
CA TYR A 236 -9.19 20.03 8.35
C TYR A 236 -9.85 21.40 8.37
N ARG A 237 -10.17 21.88 9.58
CA ARG A 237 -10.88 23.16 9.77
C ARG A 237 -10.17 24.36 9.12
N LEU A 238 -8.84 24.39 9.18
CA LEU A 238 -8.03 25.51 8.66
C LEU A 238 -7.67 25.35 7.18
N ASN A 239 -7.79 24.14 6.62
CA ASN A 239 -7.53 23.89 5.21
C ASN A 239 -8.46 22.76 4.72
N PRO A 240 -9.69 23.10 4.29
CA PRO A 240 -10.68 22.11 3.88
C PRO A 240 -10.31 21.29 2.62
N SER A 241 -9.31 21.73 1.85
CA SER A 241 -8.78 20.95 0.72
C SER A 241 -7.97 19.73 1.17
N LEU A 242 -7.49 19.74 2.41
CA LEU A 242 -6.78 18.65 3.07
C LEU A 242 -7.65 18.05 4.17
N GLY A 243 -7.45 16.77 4.43
CA GLY A 243 -8.16 16.09 5.50
C GLY A 243 -7.51 14.77 5.87
N ARG A 244 -8.19 14.06 6.76
CA ARG A 244 -7.75 12.76 7.27
C ARG A 244 -8.68 11.67 6.79
N LEU A 245 -8.15 10.74 6.02
CA LEU A 245 -8.81 9.49 5.66
C LEU A 245 -8.47 8.44 6.72
N SER A 246 -9.49 7.95 7.42
CA SER A 246 -9.32 6.98 8.50
C SER A 246 -10.36 5.87 8.47
N GLY A 247 -10.05 4.73 9.07
CA GLY A 247 -10.94 3.58 9.14
C GLY A 247 -10.19 2.27 8.95
N TYR A 248 -10.80 1.29 8.27
CA TYR A 248 -10.13 0.03 7.93
C TYR A 248 -10.30 -0.29 6.45
N ALA A 249 -9.29 -0.93 5.86
CA ALA A 249 -9.27 -1.25 4.42
C ALA A 249 -8.68 -2.63 4.14
N SER A 250 -9.27 -3.32 3.17
CA SER A 250 -8.72 -4.56 2.65
C SER A 250 -7.47 -4.27 1.80
N PRO A 251 -6.56 -5.22 1.59
CA PRO A 251 -5.32 -4.97 0.84
C PRO A 251 -5.57 -4.39 -0.55
N HIS A 252 -6.60 -4.88 -1.23
CA HIS A 252 -7.01 -4.37 -2.54
C HIS A 252 -7.41 -2.89 -2.53
N VAL A 253 -8.09 -2.41 -1.48
CA VAL A 253 -8.45 -1.00 -1.36
C VAL A 253 -7.22 -0.16 -1.05
N ILE A 254 -6.28 -0.66 -0.26
CA ILE A 254 -5.01 0.03 -0.02
C ILE A 254 -4.27 0.28 -1.34
N VAL A 255 -4.24 -0.68 -2.27
CA VAL A 255 -3.65 -0.47 -3.60
C VAL A 255 -4.31 0.68 -4.33
N ILE A 256 -5.65 0.71 -4.37
CA ILE A 256 -6.40 1.78 -5.03
C ILE A 256 -6.10 3.13 -4.36
N LEU A 257 -5.95 3.18 -3.04
CA LEU A 257 -5.58 4.39 -2.31
C LEU A 257 -4.17 4.86 -2.66
N ILE A 258 -3.22 3.96 -2.85
CA ILE A 258 -1.86 4.32 -3.30
C ILE A 258 -1.90 4.77 -4.77
N ASP A 259 -2.70 4.13 -5.64
CA ASP A 259 -2.91 4.55 -7.03
C ASP A 259 -3.59 5.93 -7.15
N ALA A 260 -4.46 6.24 -6.19
CA ALA A 260 -5.08 7.55 -6.06
C ALA A 260 -4.17 8.61 -5.45
N GLY A 261 -3.02 8.21 -4.90
CA GLY A 261 -2.09 9.09 -4.20
C GLY A 261 -2.50 9.43 -2.77
N CYS A 262 -3.58 8.85 -2.21
CA CYS A 262 -3.96 9.02 -0.81
C CYS A 262 -2.90 8.48 0.16
N ILE A 263 -2.15 7.46 -0.27
CA ILE A 263 -1.08 6.84 0.50
C ILE A 263 0.22 7.01 -0.27
N CYS A 264 1.21 7.62 0.37
CA CYS A 264 2.59 7.65 -0.12
C CYS A 264 3.39 6.58 0.63
N ILE A 265 3.95 5.61 -0.11
CA ILE A 265 4.84 4.59 0.46
C ILE A 265 6.27 5.14 0.43
N PRO A 266 6.93 5.31 1.58
CA PRO A 266 8.32 5.73 1.62
C PRO A 266 9.24 4.69 0.96
N LEU A 267 10.16 5.17 0.13
CA LEU A 267 11.20 4.35 -0.52
C LEU A 267 12.58 4.67 0.06
N PRO A 268 13.51 3.70 0.07
CA PRO A 268 14.88 3.93 0.48
C PRO A 268 15.57 4.87 -0.50
N ILE A 269 16.37 5.80 0.01
CA ILE A 269 17.22 6.67 -0.81
C ILE A 269 18.36 5.81 -1.36
N LYS A 270 18.39 5.56 -2.67
CA LYS A 270 19.44 4.74 -3.31
C LYS A 270 20.76 5.51 -3.33
N GLU A 271 21.88 4.84 -3.05
CA GLU A 271 23.19 5.49 -2.86
C GLU A 271 23.67 6.38 -4.02
N LYS A 272 23.23 6.12 -5.26
CA LYS A 272 23.52 7.01 -6.40
C LYS A 272 23.00 8.44 -6.22
N GLU A 273 21.90 8.63 -5.50
CA GLU A 273 21.30 9.96 -5.24
C GLU A 273 22.01 10.71 -4.10
N ARG A 274 22.74 10.01 -3.22
CA ARG A 274 23.56 10.63 -2.17
C ARG A 274 24.76 11.38 -2.74
N ARG A 275 25.40 10.87 -3.80
CA ARG A 275 26.52 11.56 -4.46
C ARG A 275 26.08 12.85 -5.15
N ASN A 276 24.88 12.88 -5.74
CA ASN A 276 24.35 14.07 -6.41
C ASN A 276 23.87 15.14 -5.43
N THR A 277 23.30 14.76 -4.27
CA THR A 277 22.89 15.73 -3.24
C THR A 277 24.07 16.32 -2.46
N LEU A 278 25.19 15.60 -2.35
CA LEU A 278 26.44 16.14 -1.77
C LEU A 278 27.26 16.98 -2.77
N HIS A 279 27.10 16.81 -4.09
CA HIS A 279 27.76 17.65 -5.08
C HIS A 279 27.01 18.95 -5.42
N HIS A 280 25.71 19.06 -5.09
CA HIS A 280 24.97 20.32 -5.25
C HIS A 280 24.97 21.23 -4.00
N SER A 281 25.54 20.77 -2.87
CA SER A 281 25.70 21.59 -1.66
C SER A 281 27.14 22.09 -1.42
N GLY A 282 28.07 21.79 -2.33
CA GLY A 282 29.50 22.17 -2.22
C GLY A 282 29.94 23.36 -3.07
N ALA A 283 29.06 23.99 -3.86
CA ALA A 283 29.42 25.08 -4.77
C ALA A 283 28.89 26.44 -4.28
N HIS A 284 29.30 26.89 -3.09
CA HIS A 284 29.26 28.31 -2.70
C HIS A 284 30.13 28.52 -1.44
N ALA A 285 31.45 28.37 -1.60
CA ALA A 285 32.40 28.92 -0.64
C ALA A 285 33.76 29.10 -1.34
N SER A 286 33.85 30.12 -2.20
CA SER A 286 35.13 30.69 -2.61
C SER A 286 34.86 32.12 -3.10
N ILE A 287 35.81 33.00 -2.79
CA ILE A 287 35.90 34.44 -3.15
C ILE A 287 35.31 35.39 -2.11
N VAL A 288 36.08 35.65 -1.04
CA VAL A 288 36.49 37.02 -0.67
C VAL A 288 37.91 36.95 -0.11
N HIS A 289 38.92 37.23 -0.93
CA HIS A 289 40.22 37.77 -0.49
C HIS A 289 40.58 38.87 -1.50
N GLY A 290 40.10 40.08 -1.23
CA GLY A 290 40.48 41.28 -1.95
C GLY A 290 41.89 41.70 -1.57
N ASN A 291 42.85 41.43 -2.44
CA ASN A 291 44.18 42.00 -2.36
C ASN A 291 44.14 43.43 -2.94
N ALA A 292 44.08 44.43 -2.07
CA ALA A 292 44.33 45.82 -2.41
C ALA A 292 45.82 46.12 -2.23
N LYS A 293 46.56 46.28 -3.33
CA LYS A 293 47.76 47.13 -3.43
C LYS A 293 48.27 47.17 -4.88
N ARG A 294 48.07 48.32 -5.54
CA ARG A 294 49.07 49.06 -6.34
C ARG A 294 48.39 50.19 -7.11
N SER A 295 48.61 51.42 -6.65
CA SER A 295 48.67 52.61 -7.49
C SER A 295 50.14 52.90 -7.81
N GLN A 296 50.45 53.00 -9.10
CA GLN A 296 51.56 53.80 -9.66
C GLN A 296 51.03 55.26 -9.74
N GLY A 297 51.78 56.37 -9.74
CA GLY A 297 53.21 56.70 -9.84
C GLY A 297 53.31 58.10 -10.51
N GLY A 298 54.22 58.98 -10.04
CA GLY A 298 54.63 60.27 -10.66
C GLY A 298 53.58 61.40 -10.64
N VAL A 299 53.87 62.68 -10.36
CA VAL A 299 55.10 63.51 -10.37
C VAL A 299 55.00 64.50 -9.22
#